data_AF-A0A2A5E2S3-F1
#
_entry.id   AF-A0A2A5E2S3-F1
#
_cell.length_a   1.000
_cell.length_b   1.000
_cell.length_c   1.000
_cell.angle_alpha   90.00
_cell.angle_beta   90.00
_cell.angle_gamma   90.00
#
_symmetry.space_group_name_H-M   'P 1'
#
loop_
_entity.id
_entity.type
_entity.pdbx_description
1 polymer ?
#
loop_
_entity_poly.entity_id
_entity_poly.type
_entity_poly.pdbx_seq_one_letter_code
_entity_poly.pdbx_strand_id
1 'polypeptide(L)'
;MIEFAGLLLALGLLIYLTIKGMNLMVIAPLTALIIAFSGGISLMPDLQNSGGDSFITSYMAGFSGFIASWFFMFLLGSIFGKLMEDSGAADSIAGWITGKLGMHNAAFAVVIACAILTYGGVSVFVVAFSAYPMALSLFRKANLPRRFIPGVMAFGSVTFTMTSAGSPEIQNWIPIKY
;
A
#
# COMPACT_ATOMS: atom_id res chain seq x y z
N MET A 1 -24.38 15.36 15.92
CA MET A 1 -23.19 15.40 16.82
C MET A 1 -22.71 14.00 17.18
N ILE A 2 -23.59 13.07 17.55
CA ILE A 2 -23.22 11.68 17.87
C ILE A 2 -22.52 11.01 16.68
N GLU A 3 -23.07 11.14 15.47
CA GLU A 3 -22.49 10.63 14.21
C GLU A 3 -21.02 11.02 14.00
N PHE A 4 -20.70 12.30 14.21
CA PHE A 4 -19.35 12.83 14.04
C PHE A 4 -18.38 12.27 15.10
N ALA A 5 -18.86 12.14 16.35
CA ALA A 5 -18.08 11.50 17.41
C ALA A 5 -17.85 10.00 17.13
N GLY A 6 -18.87 9.30 16.61
CA GLY A 6 -18.75 7.90 16.19
C GLY A 6 -17.78 7.71 15.02
N LEU A 7 -17.79 8.61 14.04
CA LEU A 7 -16.82 8.62 12.94
C LEU A 7 -15.39 8.79 13.47
N LEU A 8 -15.15 9.79 14.34
CA LEU A 8 -13.83 10.02 14.93
C LEU A 8 -13.35 8.84 15.77
N LEU A 9 -14.25 8.23 16.56
CA LEU A 9 -13.94 7.05 17.37
C LEU A 9 -13.62 5.84 16.49
N ALA A 10 -14.43 5.58 15.45
CA ALA A 10 -14.20 4.49 14.52
C ALA A 10 -12.88 4.65 13.76
N LEU A 11 -12.56 5.87 13.31
CA LEU A 11 -11.30 6.18 12.65
C LEU A 11 -10.09 6.02 13.59
N GLY A 12 -10.19 6.56 14.81
CA GLY A 12 -9.15 6.40 15.82
C GLY A 12 -8.91 4.93 16.18
N LEU A 13 -9.99 4.15 16.32
CA LEU A 13 -9.93 2.72 16.60
C LEU A 13 -9.33 1.94 15.41
N LEU A 14 -9.73 2.27 14.18
CA LEU A 14 -9.17 1.67 12.96
C LEU A 14 -7.65 1.85 12.94
N ILE A 15 -7.17 3.07 13.14
CA ILE A 15 -5.74 3.41 13.12
C ILE A 15 -5.01 2.65 14.24
N TYR A 16 -5.54 2.70 15.47
CA TYR A 16 -4.94 2.04 16.63
C TYR A 16 -4.81 0.52 16.44
N LEU A 17 -5.89 -0.15 16.02
CA LEU A 17 -5.89 -1.60 15.82
C LEU A 17 -5.03 -2.03 14.62
N THR A 18 -4.97 -1.20 13.57
CA THR A 18 -4.09 -1.44 12.41
C THR A 18 -2.62 -1.35 12.82
N ILE A 19 -2.23 -0.36 13.64
CA ILE A 19 -0.87 -0.24 14.19
C ILE A 19 -0.53 -1.43 15.10
N LYS A 20 -1.53 -2.00 15.79
CA LYS A 20 -1.37 -3.21 16.60
C LYS A 20 -1.23 -4.50 15.78
N GLY A 21 -1.26 -4.41 14.45
CA GLY A 21 -1.07 -5.56 13.55
C GLY A 21 -2.31 -6.45 13.39
N MET A 22 -3.50 -5.97 13.75
CA MET A 22 -4.74 -6.71 13.47
C MET A 22 -5.04 -6.69 11.97
N ASN A 23 -5.68 -7.76 11.47
CA ASN A 23 -6.00 -7.87 10.04
C ASN A 23 -7.07 -6.85 9.64
N LEU A 24 -6.76 -6.04 8.62
CA LEU A 24 -7.65 -5.00 8.09
C LEU A 24 -9.03 -5.54 7.66
N MET A 25 -9.10 -6.78 7.14
CA MET A 25 -10.37 -7.43 6.76
C MET A 25 -11.30 -7.63 7.96
N VAL A 26 -10.76 -7.74 9.18
CA VAL A 26 -11.54 -7.92 10.41
C VAL A 26 -11.89 -6.57 11.03
N ILE A 27 -10.96 -5.61 11.02
CA ILE A 27 -11.15 -4.30 11.64
C ILE A 27 -12.11 -3.43 10.82
N ALA A 28 -12.08 -3.50 9.48
CA ALA A 28 -12.90 -2.66 8.62
C ALA A 28 -14.42 -2.86 8.86
N PRO A 29 -14.96 -4.10 8.90
CA PRO A 29 -16.36 -4.33 9.31
C PRO A 29 -16.64 -3.87 10.75
N LEU A 30 -15.73 -4.14 11.69
CA LEU A 30 -15.89 -3.77 13.11
C LEU A 30 -16.04 -2.27 13.31
N THR A 31 -15.20 -1.48 12.64
CA THR A 31 -15.24 -0.01 12.72
C THR A 31 -16.43 0.55 11.94
N ALA A 32 -16.79 -0.07 10.82
CA ALA A 32 -18.01 0.28 10.10
C ALA A 32 -19.29 0.00 10.91
N LEU A 33 -19.32 -1.03 11.76
CA LEU A 33 -20.43 -1.27 12.71
C LEU A 33 -20.58 -0.15 13.74
N ILE A 34 -19.46 0.38 14.25
CA ILE A 34 -19.47 1.52 15.18
C ILE A 34 -20.06 2.76 14.50
N ILE A 35 -19.71 2.98 13.23
CA ILE A 35 -20.27 4.08 12.43
C ILE A 35 -21.77 3.87 12.21
N ALA A 36 -22.19 2.66 11.84
CA ALA A 36 -23.61 2.33 11.64
C ALA A 36 -24.44 2.54 12.92
N PHE A 37 -23.92 2.10 14.07
CA PHE A 37 -24.59 2.29 15.36
C PHE A 37 -24.69 3.77 15.74
N SER A 38 -23.63 4.53 15.51
CA SER A 38 -23.61 5.97 15.77
C SER A 38 -24.45 6.80 14.79
N GLY A 39 -24.67 6.27 13.58
CA GLY A 39 -25.45 6.88 12.49
C GLY A 39 -26.92 6.49 12.46
N GLY A 40 -27.38 5.64 13.39
CA GLY A 40 -28.77 5.15 13.40
C GLY A 40 -29.14 4.27 12.20
N ILE A 41 -28.15 3.66 11.54
CA ILE A 41 -28.36 2.79 10.38
C ILE A 41 -28.76 1.39 10.86
N SER A 42 -29.82 0.82 10.31
CA SER A 42 -30.26 -0.54 10.62
C SER A 42 -29.19 -1.57 10.23
N LEU A 43 -28.88 -2.48 11.16
CA LEU A 43 -27.84 -3.50 10.96
C LEU A 43 -28.24 -4.56 9.92
N MET A 44 -29.53 -4.90 9.85
CA MET A 44 -30.08 -5.85 8.90
C MET A 44 -30.95 -5.12 7.87
N PRO A 45 -31.03 -5.63 6.63
CA PRO A 45 -32.00 -5.14 5.65
C PRO A 45 -33.40 -5.36 6.22
N ASP A 46 -34.19 -4.30 6.31
CA ASP A 46 -35.55 -4.37 6.81
C ASP A 46 -36.42 -5.01 5.73
N LEU A 47 -36.93 -6.24 5.97
CA LEU A 47 -37.69 -7.02 4.98
C LEU A 47 -39.01 -6.35 4.54
N GLN A 48 -39.48 -5.33 5.25
CA GLN A 48 -40.73 -4.61 4.96
C GLN A 48 -40.52 -3.28 4.19
N ASN A 49 -39.31 -2.72 4.19
CA ASN A 49 -38.98 -1.47 3.51
C ASN A 49 -37.83 -1.72 2.52
N SER A 50 -38.18 -2.17 1.32
CA SER A 50 -37.25 -2.50 0.22
C SER A 50 -36.44 -1.31 -0.36
N GLY A 51 -36.20 -0.26 0.43
CA GLY A 51 -35.44 0.92 0.04
C GLY A 51 -34.59 1.55 1.16
N GLY A 52 -34.47 0.91 2.32
CA GLY A 52 -33.62 1.40 3.41
C GLY A 52 -32.18 0.93 3.28
N ASP A 53 -31.22 1.86 3.29
CA ASP A 53 -29.80 1.54 3.40
C ASP A 53 -29.52 0.83 4.74
N SER A 54 -29.13 -0.45 4.67
CA SER A 54 -28.67 -1.22 5.83
C SER A 54 -27.15 -1.29 5.88
N PHE A 55 -26.59 -1.53 7.06
CA PHE A 55 -25.15 -1.73 7.24
C PHE A 55 -24.59 -2.76 6.24
N ILE A 56 -25.24 -3.92 6.12
CA ILE A 56 -24.80 -5.00 5.25
C ILE A 56 -24.85 -4.57 3.79
N THR A 57 -25.95 -3.96 3.34
CA THR A 57 -26.11 -3.55 1.93
C THR A 57 -25.12 -2.46 1.56
N SER A 58 -24.93 -1.43 2.39
CA SER A 58 -24.01 -0.33 2.12
C SER A 58 -22.54 -0.78 2.16
N TYR A 59 -22.17 -1.59 3.16
CA TYR A 59 -20.81 -2.13 3.27
C TYR A 59 -20.49 -3.08 2.12
N MET A 60 -21.39 -4.01 1.79
CA MET A 60 -21.21 -4.95 0.68
C MET A 60 -21.20 -4.24 -0.67
N ALA A 61 -22.04 -3.24 -0.90
CA ALA A 61 -22.02 -2.44 -2.13
C ALA A 61 -20.66 -1.74 -2.30
N GLY A 62 -20.14 -1.09 -1.26
CA GLY A 62 -18.82 -0.46 -1.30
C GLY A 62 -17.68 -1.47 -1.52
N PHE A 63 -17.70 -2.59 -0.79
CA PHE A 63 -16.67 -3.63 -0.88
C PHE A 63 -16.64 -4.32 -2.24
N SER A 64 -17.80 -4.81 -2.71
CA SER A 64 -17.93 -5.50 -4.00
C SER A 64 -17.68 -4.57 -5.18
N GLY A 65 -18.15 -3.33 -5.11
CA GLY A 65 -17.88 -2.31 -6.12
C GLY A 65 -16.38 -2.02 -6.24
N PHE A 66 -15.68 -1.91 -5.11
CA PHE A 66 -14.22 -1.76 -5.10
C PHE A 66 -13.52 -2.97 -5.75
N ILE A 67 -13.89 -4.19 -5.39
CA ILE A 67 -13.30 -5.38 -6.02
C ILE A 67 -13.59 -5.37 -7.52
N ALA A 68 -14.83 -5.16 -7.93
CA ALA A 68 -15.22 -5.17 -9.35
C ALA A 68 -14.44 -4.15 -10.18
N SER A 69 -14.25 -2.94 -9.66
CA SER A 69 -13.50 -1.88 -10.36
C SER A 69 -11.99 -2.15 -10.43
N TRP A 70 -11.39 -2.73 -9.39
CA TRP A 70 -9.93 -2.82 -9.24
C TRP A 70 -9.36 -4.21 -9.44
N PHE A 71 -10.21 -5.23 -9.64
CA PHE A 71 -9.81 -6.64 -9.69
C PHE A 71 -8.67 -6.90 -10.69
N PHE A 72 -8.85 -6.51 -11.95
CA PHE A 72 -7.85 -6.77 -12.99
C PHE A 72 -6.55 -5.99 -12.76
N MET A 73 -6.63 -4.77 -12.23
CA MET A 73 -5.44 -4.00 -11.89
C MET A 73 -4.63 -4.71 -10.78
N PHE A 74 -5.29 -5.15 -9.70
CA PHE A 74 -4.61 -5.87 -8.63
C PHE A 74 -4.09 -7.24 -9.09
N LEU A 75 -4.88 -7.97 -9.88
CA LEU A 75 -4.47 -9.27 -10.40
C LEU A 75 -3.23 -9.13 -11.28
N LEU A 76 -3.27 -8.28 -12.30
CA LEU A 76 -2.15 -8.07 -13.23
C LEU A 76 -0.94 -7.46 -12.53
N GLY A 77 -1.15 -6.49 -11.62
CA GLY A 77 -0.09 -5.89 -10.82
C GLY A 77 0.60 -6.91 -9.90
N SER A 78 -0.17 -7.79 -9.27
CA SER A 78 0.38 -8.86 -8.43
C SER A 78 1.16 -9.89 -9.25
N ILE A 79 0.66 -10.30 -10.42
CA ILE A 79 1.36 -11.20 -11.35
C ILE A 79 2.65 -10.55 -11.84
N PHE A 80 2.61 -9.29 -12.27
CA PHE A 80 3.79 -8.57 -12.74
C PHE A 80 4.84 -8.44 -11.63
N GLY A 81 4.44 -8.01 -10.43
CA GLY A 81 5.32 -7.93 -9.28
C GLY A 81 5.96 -9.28 -8.95
N LYS A 82 5.18 -10.37 -8.99
CA LYS A 82 5.69 -11.71 -8.73
C LYS A 82 6.62 -12.22 -9.83
N LEU A 83 6.31 -11.94 -11.09
CA LEU A 83 7.17 -12.28 -12.23
C LEU A 83 8.51 -11.54 -12.15
N MET A 84 8.52 -10.27 -11.75
CA MET A 84 9.74 -9.48 -11.53
C MET A 84 10.61 -10.05 -10.40
N GLU A 85 9.98 -10.54 -9.33
CA GLU A 85 10.64 -11.24 -8.23
C GLU A 85 11.24 -12.57 -8.71
N ASP A 86 10.43 -13.44 -9.29
CA ASP A 86 10.82 -14.82 -9.63
C ASP A 86 11.82 -14.87 -10.80
N SER A 87 11.77 -13.89 -11.72
CA SER A 87 12.73 -13.79 -12.83
C SER A 87 14.10 -13.22 -12.43
N GLY A 88 14.23 -12.61 -11.24
CA GLY A 88 15.42 -11.87 -10.85
C GLY A 88 15.67 -10.59 -11.67
N ALA A 89 14.70 -10.16 -12.50
CA ALA A 89 14.81 -8.92 -13.28
C ALA A 89 14.97 -7.70 -12.38
N ALA A 90 14.26 -7.68 -11.24
CA ALA A 90 14.39 -6.63 -10.25
C ALA A 90 15.83 -6.52 -9.70
N ASP A 91 16.46 -7.65 -9.40
CA ASP A 91 17.85 -7.70 -8.90
C ASP A 91 18.86 -7.23 -9.96
N SER A 92 18.67 -7.63 -11.22
CA SER A 92 19.52 -7.23 -12.34
C SER A 92 19.47 -5.73 -12.60
N ILE A 93 18.26 -5.13 -12.63
CA ILE A 93 18.07 -3.69 -12.81
C ILE A 93 18.71 -2.92 -11.65
N ALA A 94 18.47 -3.36 -10.42
CA ALA A 94 19.00 -2.72 -9.24
C ALA A 94 20.55 -2.79 -9.21
N GLY A 95 21.12 -3.94 -9.57
CA GLY A 95 22.57 -4.13 -9.74
C GLY A 95 23.18 -3.24 -10.82
N TRP A 96 22.50 -3.09 -11.97
CA TRP A 96 22.95 -2.21 -13.06
C TRP A 96 22.98 -0.74 -12.64
N ILE A 97 21.92 -0.25 -11.99
CA ILE A 97 21.80 1.14 -11.51
C ILE A 97 22.92 1.45 -10.51
N THR A 98 23.14 0.57 -9.54
CA THR A 98 24.16 0.76 -8.50
C THR A 98 25.59 0.64 -9.04
N GLY A 99 25.82 -0.23 -10.02
CA GLY A 99 27.09 -0.30 -10.74
C GLY A 99 27.44 0.98 -11.50
N LYS A 100 26.44 1.67 -12.06
CA LYS A 100 26.62 2.94 -12.80
C LYS A 100 26.81 4.16 -11.91
N LEU A 101 26.02 4.28 -10.85
CA LEU A 101 26.07 5.43 -9.92
C LEU A 101 27.25 5.37 -8.94
N GLY A 102 27.80 4.17 -8.76
CA GLY A 102 29.03 3.97 -7.99
C GLY A 102 28.85 4.08 -6.47
N MET A 103 29.94 3.80 -5.77
CA MET A 103 29.96 3.68 -4.31
C MET A 103 29.89 5.01 -3.56
N HIS A 104 30.26 6.11 -4.23
CA HIS A 104 30.33 7.44 -3.63
C HIS A 104 28.95 7.92 -3.13
N ASN A 105 27.88 7.50 -3.81
CA ASN A 105 26.51 7.90 -3.51
C ASN A 105 25.61 6.70 -3.22
N ALA A 106 26.07 5.75 -2.39
CA ALA A 106 25.36 4.49 -2.11
C ALA A 106 23.90 4.68 -1.65
N ALA A 107 23.62 5.67 -0.79
CA ALA A 107 22.25 5.97 -0.38
C ALA A 107 21.40 6.42 -1.58
N PHE A 108 21.89 7.39 -2.36
CA PHE A 108 21.18 7.90 -3.54
C PHE A 108 20.95 6.82 -4.61
N ALA A 109 21.91 5.93 -4.80
CA ALA A 109 21.78 4.82 -5.73
C ALA A 109 20.66 3.85 -5.32
N VAL A 110 20.48 3.60 -4.01
CA VAL A 110 19.34 2.82 -3.51
C VAL A 110 18.01 3.55 -3.73
N VAL A 111 17.96 4.87 -3.48
CA VAL A 111 16.73 5.67 -3.75
C VAL A 111 16.35 5.58 -5.23
N ILE A 112 17.29 5.80 -6.14
CA ILE A 112 17.03 5.72 -7.58
C ILE A 112 16.63 4.31 -8.01
N ALA A 113 17.28 3.27 -7.48
CA ALA A 113 16.91 1.89 -7.78
C ALA A 113 15.48 1.59 -7.33
N CYS A 114 15.12 1.94 -6.10
CA CYS A 114 13.75 1.82 -5.61
C CYS A 114 12.78 2.64 -6.46
N ALA A 115 13.16 3.85 -6.87
CA ALA A 115 12.31 4.71 -7.68
C ALA A 115 12.05 4.13 -9.07
N ILE A 116 13.09 3.66 -9.77
CA ILE A 116 12.94 3.06 -11.10
C ILE A 116 12.10 1.79 -11.05
N LEU A 117 12.29 0.93 -10.04
CA LEU A 117 11.52 -0.30 -9.89
C LEU A 117 10.04 -0.01 -9.61
N THR A 118 9.73 0.89 -8.67
CA THR A 118 8.34 1.26 -8.35
C THR A 118 7.66 2.01 -9.50
N TYR A 119 8.36 2.93 -10.19
CA TYR A 119 7.85 3.53 -11.44
C TYR A 119 7.67 2.52 -12.57
N GLY A 120 8.44 1.42 -12.55
CA GLY A 120 8.29 0.29 -13.46
C GLY A 120 7.07 -0.60 -13.16
N GLY A 121 6.28 -0.29 -12.14
CA GLY A 121 5.11 -1.08 -11.74
C GLY A 121 5.41 -2.20 -10.75
N VAL A 122 6.65 -2.28 -10.24
CA VAL A 122 7.02 -3.28 -9.23
C VAL A 122 6.47 -2.83 -7.89
N SER A 123 5.67 -3.69 -7.26
CA SER A 123 5.09 -3.40 -5.95
C SER A 123 6.16 -3.02 -4.92
N VAL A 124 5.89 -1.98 -4.13
CA VAL A 124 6.68 -1.58 -2.94
C VAL A 124 7.11 -2.78 -2.08
N PHE A 125 6.26 -3.80 -1.92
CA PHE A 125 6.57 -5.01 -1.15
C PHE A 125 7.67 -5.86 -1.81
N VAL A 126 7.61 -6.02 -3.14
CA VAL A 126 8.63 -6.76 -3.92
C VAL A 126 9.95 -5.98 -3.96
N VAL A 127 9.87 -4.64 -4.08
CA VAL A 127 11.06 -3.77 -4.01
C VAL A 127 11.78 -3.92 -2.67
N ALA A 128 11.06 -4.16 -1.57
CA ALA A 128 11.68 -4.40 -0.28
C ALA A 128 12.55 -5.68 -0.29
N PHE A 129 12.13 -6.74 -0.97
CA PHE A 129 12.88 -8.00 -1.03
C PHE A 129 14.03 -7.97 -2.05
N SER A 130 13.82 -7.38 -3.22
CA SER A 130 14.84 -7.30 -4.28
C SER A 130 15.91 -6.24 -3.99
N ALA A 131 15.51 -5.05 -3.52
CA ALA A 131 16.46 -3.96 -3.30
C ALA A 131 17.24 -4.11 -1.98
N TYR A 132 16.76 -4.88 -1.00
CA TYR A 132 17.42 -4.99 0.31
C TYR A 132 18.79 -5.70 0.27
N PRO A 133 18.96 -6.89 -0.36
CA PRO A 133 20.26 -7.54 -0.49
C PRO A 133 21.29 -6.68 -1.22
N MET A 134 20.83 -5.99 -2.28
CA MET A 134 21.64 -5.03 -3.02
C MET A 134 22.03 -3.84 -2.14
N ALA A 135 21.09 -3.19 -1.46
CA ALA A 135 21.36 -2.05 -0.58
C ALA A 135 22.35 -2.45 0.54
N LEU A 136 22.22 -3.66 1.08
CA LEU A 136 23.14 -4.21 2.07
C LEU A 136 24.56 -4.35 1.52
N SER A 137 24.70 -4.93 0.32
CA SER A 137 25.99 -5.07 -0.36
C SER A 137 26.63 -3.70 -0.64
N LEU A 138 25.84 -2.74 -1.13
CA LEU A 138 26.32 -1.40 -1.48
C LEU A 138 26.73 -0.60 -0.24
N PHE A 139 25.91 -0.59 0.82
CA PHE A 139 26.23 0.08 2.08
C PHE A 139 27.47 -0.55 2.74
N ARG A 140 27.63 -1.87 2.67
CA ARG A 140 28.81 -2.56 3.18
C ARG A 140 30.08 -2.14 2.43
N LYS A 141 30.03 -2.10 1.11
CA LYS A 141 31.18 -1.68 0.30
C LYS A 141 31.50 -0.18 0.46
N ALA A 142 30.48 0.67 0.62
CA ALA A 142 30.63 2.10 0.86
C ALA A 142 30.96 2.45 2.33
N ASN A 143 31.15 1.45 3.20
CA ASN A 143 31.41 1.61 4.63
C ASN A 143 30.37 2.49 5.36
N LEU A 144 29.09 2.33 5.00
CA LEU A 144 27.96 3.01 5.62
C LEU A 144 27.23 2.12 6.63
N PRO A 145 26.68 2.68 7.71
CA PRO A 145 26.00 1.89 8.72
C PRO A 145 24.65 1.37 8.23
N ARG A 146 24.42 0.07 8.40
CA ARG A 146 23.22 -0.68 7.94
C ARG A 146 21.89 -0.10 8.40
N ARG A 147 21.88 0.62 9.54
CA ARG A 147 20.68 1.24 10.12
C ARG A 147 19.97 2.24 9.20
N PHE A 148 20.67 2.80 8.21
CA PHE A 148 20.07 3.76 7.28
C PHE A 148 19.35 3.09 6.10
N ILE A 149 19.62 1.82 5.80
CA ILE A 149 19.02 1.10 4.66
C ILE A 149 17.48 1.20 4.67
N PRO A 150 16.77 0.91 5.78
CA PRO A 150 15.31 1.02 5.81
C PRO A 150 14.83 2.44 5.49
N GLY A 151 15.53 3.46 5.99
CA GLY A 151 15.18 4.86 5.73
C GLY A 151 15.34 5.24 4.26
N VAL A 152 16.42 4.80 3.62
CA VAL A 152 16.70 5.10 2.21
C VAL A 152 15.73 4.36 1.29
N MET A 153 15.41 3.11 1.61
CA MET A 153 14.41 2.32 0.88
C MET A 153 13.01 2.91 1.06
N ALA A 154 12.60 3.23 2.29
CA ALA A 154 11.29 3.84 2.56
C ALA A 154 11.17 5.23 1.91
N PHE A 155 12.25 6.00 1.87
CA PHE A 155 12.28 7.27 1.15
C PHE A 155 12.08 7.05 -0.36
N GLY A 156 12.78 6.08 -0.96
CA GLY A 156 12.66 5.77 -2.38
C GLY A 156 11.32 5.18 -2.80
N SER A 157 10.84 4.14 -2.13
CA SER A 157 9.64 3.38 -2.54
C SER A 157 8.34 3.82 -1.87
N VAL A 158 8.37 4.12 -0.56
CA VAL A 158 7.14 4.41 0.21
C VAL A 158 6.83 5.91 0.25
N THR A 159 7.82 6.78 0.05
CA THR A 159 7.62 8.23 0.15
C THR A 159 7.63 8.86 -1.24
N PHE A 160 8.80 8.88 -1.89
CA PHE A 160 9.00 9.56 -3.16
C PHE A 160 8.08 8.99 -4.23
N THR A 161 8.16 7.69 -4.53
CA THR A 161 7.36 7.11 -5.61
C THR A 161 5.92 6.84 -5.25
N MET A 162 5.58 6.62 -3.99
CA MET A 162 4.17 6.51 -3.59
C MET A 162 3.42 7.84 -3.75
N THR A 163 4.11 8.98 -3.59
CA THR A 163 3.50 10.33 -3.59
C THR A 163 3.75 11.09 -4.89
N SER A 164 4.70 10.67 -5.73
CA SER A 164 5.05 11.39 -6.95
C SER A 164 4.09 11.10 -8.11
N ALA A 165 3.83 12.13 -8.91
CA ALA A 165 2.95 12.04 -10.07
C ALA A 165 3.45 10.99 -11.09
N GLY A 166 2.52 10.25 -11.68
CA GLY A 166 2.80 9.22 -12.70
C GLY A 166 3.30 7.88 -12.17
N SER A 167 3.45 7.71 -10.86
CA SER A 167 3.78 6.40 -10.28
C SER A 167 2.61 5.41 -10.45
N PRO A 168 2.86 4.17 -10.91
CA PRO A 168 1.86 3.12 -11.07
C PRO A 168 1.41 2.47 -9.75
N GLU A 169 1.81 3.03 -8.61
CA GLU A 169 1.48 2.47 -7.30
C GLU A 169 0.00 2.59 -6.96
N ILE A 170 -0.50 1.59 -6.21
CA ILE A 170 -1.91 1.41 -5.86
C ILE A 170 -2.48 2.66 -5.18
N GLN A 171 -1.68 3.29 -4.30
CA GLN A 171 -2.06 4.47 -3.53
C GLN A 171 -2.31 5.70 -4.42
N ASN A 172 -1.65 5.78 -5.58
CA ASN A 172 -1.80 6.89 -6.50
C ASN A 172 -2.95 6.67 -7.48
N TRP A 173 -3.23 5.42 -7.84
CA TRP A 173 -4.29 5.08 -8.79
C TRP A 173 -5.70 5.09 -8.20
N ILE A 174 -5.88 4.53 -6.99
CA ILE A 174 -7.23 4.44 -6.35
C ILE A 174 -7.95 5.80 -6.25
N PRO A 175 -7.28 6.92 -5.91
CA PRO A 175 -7.96 8.21 -5.71
C PRO A 175 -8.28 8.99 -7.01
N ILE A 176 -7.75 8.58 -8.16
CA ILE A 176 -7.90 9.32 -9.42
C ILE A 176 -9.31 9.13 -9.96
N LYS A 177 -10.03 10.24 -10.22
CA LYS A 177 -11.44 10.26 -10.63
C LYS A 177 -11.68 10.32 -12.15
N TYR A 178 -10.65 10.10 -12.95
CA TYR A 178 -10.67 10.33 -14.40
C TYR A 178 -10.57 9.01 -15.15
#